data_AF-A0A382HCD5-F1
#
_entry.id   AF-A0A382HCD5-F1
#
_cell.length_a   1.000
_cell.length_b   1.000
_cell.length_c   1.000
_cell.angle_alpha   90.00
_cell.angle_beta   90.00
_cell.angle_gamma   90.00
#
_symmetry.space_group_name_H-M   'P 1'
#
loop_
_entity.id
_entity.type
_entity.pdbx_description
1 polymer ?
#
loop_
_entity_poly.entity_id
_entity_poly.type
_entity_poly.pdbx_seq_one_letter_code
_entity_poly.pdbx_strand_id
1 'polypeptide(L)'
;MSQTVKGEILTTDGIPLKVSLKRAERKNKIRALFLVLPLALFITVTFVIPIISMLTRSVDDKQINTVIPKTFELYKQWDQKELPSEEMYATIFNEIMTAEKWQIGKASTRMNYSKSGWKSLIKKSKRKFKKIEEGPYKEQMIAIDKKWADMEYWKAIGQMVDPITFGYYLNAVDLKYDSNKKIVRQPEKRRIYNYTWYKTIKISVLVTLFCLILGYPIAHLLATLPLKLSNLLMIFVLLPFWTSLLVRTVSWI
;
A
#
# COMPACT_ATOMS: atom_id res chain seq x y z
N MET A 1 -9.52 0.81 72.47
CA MET A 1 -8.47 -0.01 71.85
C MET A 1 -9.07 -1.35 71.48
N SER A 2 -9.33 -1.61 70.20
CA SER A 2 -9.65 -2.96 69.73
C SER A 2 -8.69 -3.26 68.58
N GLN A 3 -7.65 -4.03 68.90
CA GLN A 3 -6.69 -4.53 67.93
C GLN A 3 -7.42 -5.56 67.07
N THR A 4 -7.84 -5.18 65.87
CA THR A 4 -8.23 -6.14 64.84
C THR A 4 -6.97 -6.87 64.39
N VAL A 5 -6.76 -8.05 64.95
CA VAL A 5 -5.76 -9.02 64.49
C VAL A 5 -6.07 -9.32 63.01
N LYS A 6 -5.33 -8.67 62.10
CA LYS A 6 -5.25 -9.07 60.68
C LYS A 6 -4.48 -10.39 60.61
N GLY A 7 -5.09 -11.47 61.09
CA GLY A 7 -4.57 -12.82 60.86
C GLY A 7 -4.62 -13.10 59.37
N GLU A 8 -3.50 -13.48 58.77
CA GLU A 8 -3.51 -13.96 57.39
C GLU A 8 -4.40 -15.19 57.31
N ILE A 9 -5.45 -15.13 56.48
CA ILE A 9 -6.29 -16.30 56.22
C ILE A 9 -5.42 -17.31 55.49
N LEU A 10 -5.19 -18.46 56.10
CA LEU A 10 -4.37 -19.55 55.56
C LEU A 10 -5.26 -20.56 54.83
N THR A 11 -4.73 -21.22 53.82
CA THR A 11 -5.35 -22.42 53.23
C THR A 11 -5.16 -23.63 54.16
N THR A 12 -5.81 -24.75 53.86
CA THR A 12 -5.69 -26.03 54.62
C THR A 12 -4.25 -26.50 54.81
N ASP A 13 -3.34 -26.03 53.96
CA ASP A 13 -1.92 -26.39 53.93
C ASP A 13 -1.01 -25.32 54.60
N GLY A 14 -1.59 -24.35 55.32
CA GLY A 14 -0.85 -23.32 56.05
C GLY A 14 -0.27 -22.19 55.18
N ILE A 15 -0.64 -22.11 53.89
CA ILE A 15 -0.16 -21.08 52.97
C ILE A 15 -1.11 -19.88 53.01
N PRO A 16 -0.63 -18.62 53.02
CA PRO A 16 -1.50 -17.45 52.94
C PRO A 16 -2.40 -17.50 51.69
N LEU A 17 -3.71 -17.32 51.87
CA LEU A 17 -4.74 -17.41 50.83
C LEU A 17 -4.44 -16.50 49.63
N LYS A 18 -3.83 -15.33 49.87
CA LYS A 18 -3.39 -14.42 48.80
C LYS A 18 -2.34 -15.05 47.89
N VAL A 19 -1.45 -15.87 48.43
CA VAL A 19 -0.38 -16.53 47.68
C VAL A 19 -0.94 -17.70 46.87
N SER A 20 -1.83 -18.51 47.45
CA SER A 20 -2.49 -19.61 46.74
C SER A 20 -3.40 -19.10 45.61
N LEU A 21 -4.16 -18.03 45.86
CA LEU A 21 -5.04 -17.42 44.86
C LEU A 21 -4.24 -16.83 43.69
N LYS A 22 -3.15 -16.10 43.95
CA LYS A 22 -2.24 -15.62 42.89
C LYS A 22 -1.62 -16.76 42.07
N ARG A 23 -1.25 -17.88 42.71
CA ARG A 23 -0.72 -19.06 42.01
C ARG A 23 -1.78 -19.70 41.10
N ALA A 24 -3.01 -19.84 41.61
CA ALA A 24 -4.14 -20.36 40.84
C ALA A 24 -4.52 -19.45 39.67
N GLU A 25 -4.59 -18.13 39.89
CA GLU A 25 -4.83 -17.13 38.85
C GLU A 25 -3.75 -17.17 37.77
N ARG A 26 -2.46 -17.26 38.14
CA ARG A 26 -1.36 -17.36 37.17
C ARG A 26 -1.51 -18.61 36.31
N LYS A 27 -1.85 -19.76 36.91
CA LYS A 27 -2.09 -21.02 36.19
C LYS A 27 -3.26 -20.90 35.22
N ASN A 28 -4.35 -20.25 35.64
CA ASN A 28 -5.52 -20.02 34.80
C ASN A 28 -5.23 -19.02 33.67
N LYS A 29 -4.49 -17.94 33.92
CA LYS A 29 -4.04 -16.99 32.87
C LYS A 29 -3.14 -17.66 31.85
N ILE A 30 -2.20 -18.50 32.28
CA ILE A 30 -1.32 -19.26 31.38
C ILE A 30 -2.15 -20.24 30.52
N ARG A 31 -3.10 -20.97 31.13
CA ARG A 31 -4.02 -21.85 30.37
C ARG A 31 -4.85 -21.08 29.35
N ALA A 32 -5.46 -19.96 29.76
CA ALA A 32 -6.21 -19.10 28.85
C ALA A 32 -5.34 -18.56 27.71
N LEU A 33 -4.09 -18.17 28.00
CA LEU A 33 -3.14 -17.76 26.98
C LEU A 33 -2.86 -18.89 25.99
N PHE A 34 -2.60 -20.12 26.46
CA PHE A 34 -2.37 -21.27 25.58
C PHE A 34 -3.59 -21.65 24.74
N LEU A 35 -4.83 -21.40 25.21
CA LEU A 35 -6.04 -21.62 24.42
C LEU A 35 -6.20 -20.59 23.30
N VAL A 36 -5.77 -19.33 23.53
CA VAL A 36 -5.87 -18.24 22.55
C VAL A 36 -4.66 -18.18 21.62
N LEU A 37 -3.49 -18.66 22.06
CA LEU A 37 -2.23 -18.56 21.35
C LEU A 37 -2.28 -19.16 19.93
N PRO A 38 -2.87 -20.35 19.66
CA PRO A 38 -2.95 -20.89 18.31
C PRO A 38 -3.72 -19.98 17.35
N LEU A 39 -4.84 -19.43 17.81
CA LEU A 39 -5.65 -18.50 17.01
C LEU A 39 -4.89 -17.19 16.78
N ALA A 40 -4.25 -16.65 17.82
CA ALA A 40 -3.46 -15.43 17.71
C ALA A 40 -2.27 -15.60 16.76
N LEU A 41 -1.56 -16.73 16.82
CA LEU A 41 -0.48 -17.08 15.90
C LEU A 41 -1.00 -17.22 14.47
N PHE A 42 -2.12 -17.93 14.29
CA PHE A 42 -2.76 -18.06 12.98
C PHE A 42 -3.08 -16.69 12.38
N ILE A 43 -3.75 -15.80 13.11
CA ILE A 43 -4.07 -14.44 12.65
C ILE A 43 -2.80 -13.64 12.36
N THR A 44 -1.78 -13.77 13.20
CA THR A 44 -0.51 -13.05 13.02
C THR A 44 0.18 -13.47 11.72
N VAL A 45 0.28 -14.78 11.47
CA VAL A 45 0.96 -15.32 10.29
C VAL A 45 0.16 -15.06 9.01
N THR A 46 -1.16 -15.18 9.06
CA THR A 46 -2.01 -15.11 7.85
C THR A 46 -2.46 -13.70 7.50
N PHE A 47 -2.61 -12.80 8.48
CA PHE A 47 -3.07 -11.43 8.25
C PHE A 47 -1.99 -10.40 8.59
N VAL A 48 -1.48 -10.41 9.82
CA VAL A 48 -0.60 -9.32 10.31
C VAL A 48 0.72 -9.26 9.52
N ILE A 49 1.40 -10.40 9.34
CA ILE A 49 2.67 -10.45 8.59
C ILE A 49 2.47 -10.03 7.12
N PRO A 50 1.49 -10.57 6.37
CA PRO A 50 1.24 -10.12 4.99
C PRO A 50 0.87 -8.64 4.88
N ILE A 51 0.07 -8.11 5.81
CA ILE A 51 -0.28 -6.68 5.83
C ILE A 51 0.98 -5.84 6.06
N ILE A 52 1.80 -6.17 7.05
CA ILE A 52 3.05 -5.44 7.31
C ILE A 52 3.98 -5.52 6.09
N SER A 53 4.15 -6.72 5.52
CA SER A 53 4.96 -6.92 4.30
C SER A 53 4.45 -6.10 3.11
N MET A 54 3.13 -5.99 2.94
CA MET A 54 2.51 -5.18 1.89
C MET A 54 2.70 -3.68 2.16
N LEU A 55 2.59 -3.24 3.42
CA LEU A 55 2.85 -1.87 3.83
C LEU A 55 4.31 -1.48 3.64
N THR A 56 5.28 -2.35 3.98
CA THR A 56 6.69 -2.04 3.73
C THR A 56 7.01 -2.01 2.24
N ARG A 57 6.37 -2.88 1.43
CA ARG A 57 6.50 -2.86 -0.04
C ARG A 57 5.94 -1.59 -0.68
N SER A 58 5.01 -0.90 -0.03
CA SER A 58 4.42 0.34 -0.55
C SER A 58 5.40 1.51 -0.62
N VAL A 59 6.56 1.42 0.04
CA VAL A 59 7.64 2.42 0.02
C VAL A 59 8.96 1.87 -0.52
N ASP A 60 9.01 0.57 -0.84
CA ASP A 60 10.25 -0.11 -1.24
C ASP A 60 10.50 0.03 -2.76
N ASP A 61 11.65 0.60 -3.11
CA ASP A 61 12.16 0.71 -4.48
C ASP A 61 13.59 0.14 -4.61
N LYS A 62 14.02 -0.69 -3.65
CA LYS A 62 15.39 -1.25 -3.60
C LYS A 62 15.72 -2.10 -4.82
N GLN A 63 14.73 -2.77 -5.40
CA GLN A 63 14.98 -3.73 -6.46
C GLN A 63 15.64 -3.10 -7.70
N ILE A 64 15.24 -1.90 -8.12
CA ILE A 64 15.86 -1.27 -9.29
C ILE A 64 17.30 -0.81 -8.99
N ASN A 65 17.54 -0.42 -7.74
CA ASN A 65 18.86 -0.04 -7.24
C ASN A 65 19.86 -1.20 -7.23
N THR A 66 19.39 -2.45 -7.19
CA THR A 66 20.27 -3.62 -7.36
C THR A 66 20.58 -3.97 -8.81
N VAL A 67 19.79 -3.45 -9.77
CA VAL A 67 19.91 -3.78 -11.20
C VAL A 67 20.78 -2.78 -11.95
N ILE A 68 20.68 -1.49 -11.61
CA ILE A 68 21.46 -0.41 -12.23
C ILE A 68 22.20 0.47 -11.19
N PRO A 69 22.94 -0.12 -10.22
CA PRO A 69 23.55 0.63 -9.11
C PRO A 69 24.54 1.70 -9.57
N LYS A 70 25.44 1.38 -10.51
CA LYS A 70 26.49 2.30 -10.95
C LYS A 70 25.91 3.44 -11.77
N THR A 71 24.88 3.17 -12.57
CA THR A 71 24.13 4.24 -13.26
C THR A 71 23.55 5.23 -12.26
N PHE A 72 23.02 4.78 -11.12
CA PHE A 72 22.50 5.69 -10.10
C PHE A 72 23.58 6.48 -9.35
N GLU A 73 24.79 5.92 -9.17
CA GLU A 73 25.93 6.66 -8.61
C GLU A 73 26.36 7.80 -9.54
N LEU A 74 26.51 7.53 -10.83
CA LEU A 74 26.80 8.55 -11.84
C LEU A 74 25.67 9.56 -11.98
N TYR A 75 24.41 9.12 -11.88
CA TYR A 75 23.24 9.99 -11.94
C TYR A 75 23.28 11.09 -10.87
N LYS A 76 23.75 10.78 -9.65
CA LYS A 76 23.83 11.75 -8.55
C LYS A 76 24.83 12.87 -8.83
N GLN A 77 25.83 12.62 -9.67
CA GLN A 77 26.87 13.59 -10.04
C GLN A 77 26.50 14.40 -11.29
N TRP A 78 25.50 13.95 -12.05
CA TRP A 78 25.08 14.57 -13.29
C TRP A 78 24.22 15.82 -13.05
N ASP A 79 24.55 16.90 -13.78
CA ASP A 79 23.95 18.24 -13.62
C ASP A 79 22.54 18.38 -14.24
N GLN A 80 22.09 17.37 -15.00
CA GLN A 80 20.80 17.32 -15.68
C GLN A 80 20.53 18.49 -16.66
N LYS A 81 21.57 19.15 -17.17
CA LYS A 81 21.45 20.22 -18.17
C LYS A 81 21.58 19.68 -19.58
N GLU A 82 22.59 18.86 -19.80
CA GLU A 82 22.88 18.24 -21.09
C GLU A 82 22.70 16.73 -21.02
N LEU A 83 22.64 16.06 -22.18
CA LEU A 83 22.59 14.60 -22.23
C LEU A 83 23.76 13.99 -21.43
N PRO A 84 23.56 12.81 -20.82
CA PRO A 84 24.59 12.19 -20.02
C PRO A 84 25.93 11.99 -20.75
N SER A 85 26.99 11.88 -19.95
CA SER A 85 28.34 11.54 -20.42
C SER A 85 28.37 10.17 -21.07
N GLU A 86 29.33 9.95 -21.96
CA GLU A 86 29.57 8.65 -22.60
C GLU A 86 29.72 7.52 -21.56
N GLU A 87 30.38 7.81 -20.43
CA GLU A 87 30.55 6.90 -19.31
C GLU A 87 29.20 6.42 -18.73
N MET A 88 28.21 7.30 -18.62
CA MET A 88 26.89 6.93 -18.11
C MET A 88 26.11 6.06 -19.12
N TYR A 89 26.26 6.32 -20.42
CA TYR A 89 25.70 5.47 -21.47
C TYR A 89 26.35 4.08 -21.47
N ALA A 90 27.67 4.01 -21.37
CA ALA A 90 28.42 2.75 -21.25
C ALA A 90 28.00 1.95 -20.01
N THR A 91 27.83 2.64 -18.88
CA THR A 91 27.44 2.02 -17.61
C THR A 91 26.05 1.40 -17.69
N ILE A 92 25.03 2.16 -18.13
CA ILE A 92 23.67 1.61 -18.23
C ILE A 92 23.57 0.51 -19.29
N PHE A 93 24.35 0.62 -20.37
CA PHE A 93 24.45 -0.42 -21.40
C PHE A 93 24.92 -1.73 -20.78
N ASN A 94 26.04 -1.69 -20.07
CA ASN A 94 26.64 -2.87 -19.42
C ASN A 94 25.69 -3.47 -18.38
N GLU A 95 25.05 -2.64 -17.55
CA GLU A 95 24.08 -3.11 -16.55
C GLU A 95 22.84 -3.75 -17.19
N ILE A 96 22.30 -3.19 -18.28
CA ILE A 96 21.17 -3.80 -19.02
C ILE A 96 21.54 -5.17 -19.61
N MET A 97 22.77 -5.29 -20.12
CA MET A 97 23.26 -6.49 -20.80
C MET A 97 23.63 -7.61 -19.82
N THR A 98 24.24 -7.26 -18.69
CA THR A 98 24.66 -8.21 -17.64
C THR A 98 23.51 -8.61 -16.71
N ALA A 99 22.50 -7.75 -16.52
CA ALA A 99 21.39 -8.06 -15.61
C ALA A 99 20.57 -9.28 -16.04
N GLU A 100 20.18 -10.08 -15.05
CA GLU A 100 19.30 -11.24 -15.22
C GLU A 100 17.98 -10.86 -15.89
N LYS A 101 17.46 -11.75 -16.75
CA LYS A 101 16.25 -11.48 -17.57
C LYS A 101 15.04 -11.09 -16.73
N TRP A 102 14.87 -11.76 -15.58
CA TRP A 102 13.78 -11.48 -14.65
C TRP A 102 13.94 -10.13 -13.95
N GLN A 103 15.16 -9.83 -13.49
CA GLN A 103 15.46 -8.60 -12.75
C GLN A 103 15.29 -7.36 -13.64
N ILE A 104 15.85 -7.39 -14.86
CA ILE A 104 15.68 -6.28 -15.82
C ILE A 104 14.22 -6.11 -16.26
N GLY A 105 13.44 -7.20 -16.33
CA GLY A 105 12.02 -7.17 -16.65
C GLY A 105 11.20 -6.41 -15.59
N LYS A 106 11.49 -6.66 -14.30
CA LYS A 106 10.88 -5.92 -13.19
C LYS A 106 11.37 -4.47 -13.12
N ALA A 107 12.68 -4.23 -13.24
CA ALA A 107 13.25 -2.89 -13.26
C ALA A 107 12.64 -2.03 -14.38
N SER A 108 12.57 -2.55 -15.61
CA SER A 108 11.97 -1.83 -16.74
C SER A 108 10.47 -1.53 -16.56
N THR A 109 9.75 -2.35 -15.79
CA THR A 109 8.36 -2.07 -15.42
C THR A 109 8.29 -0.92 -14.41
N ARG A 110 9.19 -0.89 -13.42
CA ARG A 110 9.30 0.21 -12.46
C ARG A 110 9.69 1.53 -13.14
N MET A 111 10.64 1.51 -14.08
CA MET A 111 11.02 2.67 -14.90
C MET A 111 9.83 3.19 -15.70
N ASN A 112 8.95 2.29 -16.19
CA ASN A 112 7.77 2.70 -16.93
C ASN A 112 6.75 3.50 -16.10
N TYR A 113 6.78 3.37 -14.77
CA TYR A 113 5.95 4.20 -13.89
C TYR A 113 6.44 5.64 -13.81
N SER A 114 7.75 5.90 -13.92
CA SER A 114 8.28 7.28 -13.94
C SER A 114 8.08 7.95 -15.30
N LYS A 115 8.32 7.23 -16.40
CA LYS A 115 8.00 7.68 -17.76
C LYS A 115 7.53 6.53 -18.64
N SER A 116 6.36 6.72 -19.28
CA SER A 116 5.80 5.74 -20.21
C SER A 116 6.75 5.52 -21.39
N GLY A 117 7.01 4.25 -21.71
CA GLY A 117 7.85 3.86 -22.85
C GLY A 117 9.15 3.18 -22.44
N TRP A 118 9.61 3.32 -21.19
CA TRP A 118 10.83 2.68 -20.69
C TRP A 118 10.85 1.17 -20.90
N LYS A 119 9.74 0.48 -20.58
CA LYS A 119 9.66 -0.99 -20.75
C LYS A 119 9.91 -1.42 -22.19
N SER A 120 9.36 -0.69 -23.15
CA SER A 120 9.57 -0.95 -24.58
C SER A 120 11.00 -0.63 -25.02
N LEU A 121 11.57 0.48 -24.52
CA LEU A 121 12.92 0.93 -24.82
C LEU A 121 13.96 -0.10 -24.36
N ILE A 122 13.89 -0.55 -23.10
CA ILE A 122 14.82 -1.53 -22.54
C ILE A 122 14.67 -2.89 -23.25
N LYS A 123 13.45 -3.34 -23.52
CA LYS A 123 13.21 -4.59 -24.24
C LYS A 123 13.83 -4.57 -25.65
N LYS A 124 13.65 -3.48 -26.39
CA LYS A 124 14.24 -3.30 -27.74
C LYS A 124 15.77 -3.21 -27.66
N SER A 125 16.27 -2.44 -26.70
CA SER A 125 17.68 -2.20 -26.46
C SER A 125 18.41 -3.50 -26.13
N LYS A 126 17.98 -4.26 -25.13
CA LYS A 126 18.59 -5.54 -24.75
C LYS A 126 18.70 -6.54 -25.91
N ARG A 127 17.75 -6.53 -26.86
CA ARG A 127 17.81 -7.37 -28.06
C ARG A 127 18.85 -6.87 -29.06
N LYS A 128 18.94 -5.56 -29.29
CA LYS A 128 19.80 -4.95 -30.32
C LYS A 128 21.25 -4.71 -29.82
N PHE A 129 21.43 -4.47 -28.53
CA PHE A 129 22.72 -4.25 -27.87
C PHE A 129 23.64 -5.46 -27.95
N LYS A 130 23.10 -6.67 -28.17
CA LYS A 130 23.89 -7.87 -28.48
C LYS A 130 24.81 -7.75 -29.71
N LYS A 131 24.55 -6.76 -30.58
CA LYS A 131 25.33 -6.50 -31.80
C LYS A 131 26.39 -5.40 -31.60
N ILE A 132 26.47 -4.82 -30.41
CA ILE A 132 27.42 -3.77 -30.08
C ILE A 132 28.57 -4.45 -29.35
N GLU A 133 29.75 -4.43 -29.96
CA GLU A 133 30.96 -5.03 -29.41
C GLU A 133 31.82 -3.99 -28.68
N GLU A 134 32.02 -2.81 -29.29
CA GLU A 134 32.80 -1.71 -28.70
C GLU A 134 32.14 -0.33 -28.90
N GLY A 135 32.52 0.62 -28.05
CA GLY A 135 31.99 1.99 -28.03
C GLY A 135 32.39 2.84 -29.25
N PRO A 136 31.81 4.04 -29.43
CA PRO A 136 31.01 4.79 -28.45
C PRO A 136 29.56 4.27 -28.33
N TYR A 137 29.13 4.03 -27.09
CA TYR A 137 27.82 3.54 -26.73
C TYR A 137 26.72 4.58 -26.94
N LYS A 138 26.97 5.88 -26.67
CA LYS A 138 25.94 6.92 -26.81
C LYS A 138 25.36 6.99 -28.21
N GLU A 139 26.22 7.11 -29.22
CA GLU A 139 25.80 7.22 -30.63
C GLU A 139 25.07 5.96 -31.10
N GLN A 140 25.61 4.79 -30.76
CA GLN A 140 25.01 3.51 -31.15
C GLN A 140 23.67 3.25 -30.47
N MET A 141 23.52 3.62 -29.19
CA MET A 141 22.25 3.53 -28.47
C MET A 141 21.19 4.46 -29.09
N ILE A 142 21.56 5.69 -29.43
CA ILE A 142 20.68 6.67 -30.08
C ILE A 142 20.27 6.19 -31.48
N ALA A 143 21.19 5.59 -32.25
CA ALA A 143 20.90 5.00 -33.55
C ALA A 143 19.91 3.82 -33.45
N ILE A 144 19.95 3.05 -32.37
CA ILE A 144 19.02 1.94 -32.12
C ILE A 144 17.60 2.44 -31.80
N ASP A 145 17.50 3.47 -30.96
CA ASP A 145 16.24 4.11 -30.59
C ASP A 145 16.45 5.57 -30.18
N LYS A 146 15.78 6.49 -30.88
CA LYS A 146 15.87 7.94 -30.64
C LYS A 146 15.50 8.35 -29.21
N LYS A 147 14.75 7.52 -28.47
CA LYS A 147 14.42 7.79 -27.05
C LYS A 147 15.65 7.84 -26.14
N TRP A 148 16.77 7.24 -26.53
CA TRP A 148 18.03 7.38 -25.78
C TRP A 148 18.62 8.79 -25.88
N ALA A 149 18.22 9.60 -26.87
CA ALA A 149 18.53 11.02 -26.98
C ALA A 149 17.47 11.93 -26.32
N ASP A 150 16.40 11.37 -25.76
CA ASP A 150 15.37 12.15 -25.07
C ASP A 150 15.79 12.36 -23.60
N MET A 151 16.13 13.60 -23.28
CA MET A 151 16.54 14.04 -21.95
C MET A 151 15.53 13.67 -20.86
N GLU A 152 14.24 13.64 -21.19
CA GLU A 152 13.20 13.32 -20.23
C GLU A 152 13.27 11.87 -19.72
N TYR A 153 13.75 10.94 -20.54
CA TYR A 153 13.94 9.55 -20.08
C TYR A 153 14.98 9.52 -18.99
N TRP A 154 16.15 10.12 -19.24
CA TRP A 154 17.22 10.23 -18.26
C TRP A 154 16.77 10.96 -17.00
N LYS A 155 16.14 12.13 -17.15
CA LYS A 155 15.55 12.88 -16.03
C LYS A 155 14.53 12.06 -15.22
N ALA A 156 13.77 11.14 -15.84
CA ALA A 156 12.83 10.28 -15.13
C ALA A 156 13.49 9.21 -14.24
N ILE A 157 14.79 8.93 -14.43
CA ILE A 157 15.59 8.05 -13.56
C ILE A 157 15.73 8.64 -12.15
N GLY A 158 15.72 9.97 -12.01
CA GLY A 158 15.84 10.66 -10.73
C GLY A 158 14.79 10.26 -9.68
N GLN A 159 13.60 9.85 -10.13
CA GLN A 159 12.50 9.44 -9.24
C GLN A 159 12.72 8.09 -8.53
N MET A 160 13.75 7.34 -8.92
CA MET A 160 14.01 5.97 -8.45
C MET A 160 15.47 5.75 -7.99
N VAL A 161 16.23 6.85 -7.84
CA VAL A 161 17.62 6.85 -7.33
C VAL A 161 17.69 6.45 -5.85
N ASP A 162 16.62 6.72 -5.08
CA ASP A 162 16.57 6.31 -3.67
C ASP A 162 15.92 4.93 -3.53
N PRO A 163 16.42 4.08 -2.63
CA PRO A 163 15.82 2.78 -2.34
C PRO A 163 14.45 2.87 -1.67
N ILE A 164 14.07 4.03 -1.14
CA ILE A 164 12.80 4.27 -0.46
C ILE A 164 12.09 5.42 -1.17
N THR A 165 10.80 5.25 -1.46
CA THR A 165 10.01 6.25 -2.17
C THR A 165 8.63 6.47 -1.56
N PHE A 166 8.22 7.73 -1.48
CA PHE A 166 6.82 8.12 -1.19
C PHE A 166 6.02 8.40 -2.46
N GLY A 167 6.57 8.10 -3.65
CA GLY A 167 5.95 8.44 -4.92
C GLY A 167 4.57 7.82 -5.11
N TYR A 168 4.35 6.60 -4.60
CA TYR A 168 3.05 5.92 -4.66
C TYR A 168 1.97 6.66 -3.84
N TYR A 169 2.33 7.16 -2.66
CA TYR A 169 1.44 7.94 -1.82
C TYR A 169 1.14 9.31 -2.41
N LEU A 170 2.15 9.98 -2.98
CA LEU A 170 1.95 11.23 -3.70
C LEU A 170 0.98 11.04 -4.88
N ASN A 171 1.14 9.95 -5.64
CA ASN A 171 0.24 9.63 -6.74
C ASN A 171 -1.21 9.47 -6.26
N ALA A 172 -1.44 8.90 -5.07
CA ALA A 172 -2.78 8.73 -4.51
C ALA A 172 -3.50 10.06 -4.18
N VAL A 173 -2.75 11.17 -4.10
CA VAL A 173 -3.27 12.53 -3.88
C VAL A 173 -3.02 13.47 -5.07
N ASP A 174 -2.93 12.91 -6.28
CA ASP A 174 -2.69 13.63 -7.54
C ASP A 174 -1.38 14.45 -7.57
N LEU A 175 -0.37 14.04 -6.79
CA LEU A 175 0.99 14.60 -6.75
C LEU A 175 2.00 13.61 -7.34
N LYS A 176 3.19 14.09 -7.71
CA LYS A 176 4.33 13.23 -8.10
C LYS A 176 5.65 13.90 -7.79
N TYR A 177 6.71 13.11 -7.79
CA TYR A 177 8.05 13.63 -7.89
C TYR A 177 8.38 14.06 -9.32
N ASP A 178 9.00 15.22 -9.44
CA ASP A 178 9.74 15.61 -10.63
C ASP A 178 11.14 14.97 -10.63
N SER A 179 11.91 15.16 -11.70
CA SER A 179 13.27 14.66 -11.87
C SER A 179 14.26 15.11 -10.80
N ASN A 180 14.00 16.29 -10.23
CA ASN A 180 14.74 16.83 -9.09
C ASN A 180 14.17 16.42 -7.72
N LYS A 181 13.30 15.41 -7.65
CA LYS A 181 12.54 14.99 -6.45
C LYS A 181 11.71 16.09 -5.77
N LYS A 182 11.40 17.15 -6.51
CA LYS A 182 10.43 18.15 -6.04
C LYS A 182 9.02 17.61 -6.19
N ILE A 183 8.18 17.87 -5.20
CA ILE A 183 6.77 17.48 -5.25
C ILE A 183 6.04 18.45 -6.17
N VAL A 184 5.48 17.94 -7.26
CA VAL A 184 4.71 18.70 -8.24
C VAL A 184 3.34 18.06 -8.45
N ARG A 185 2.36 18.85 -8.89
CA ARG A 185 1.04 18.32 -9.22
C ARG A 185 1.11 17.47 -10.49
N GLN A 186 0.32 16.40 -10.54
CA GLN A 186 0.17 15.59 -11.75
C GLN A 186 -0.40 16.44 -12.91
N PRO A 187 -0.23 16.05 -14.19
CA PRO A 187 -0.91 16.71 -15.31
C PRO A 187 -2.43 16.62 -15.16
N GLU A 188 -3.18 17.64 -15.61
CA GLU A 188 -4.63 17.73 -15.41
C GLU A 188 -5.39 16.48 -15.85
N LYS A 189 -5.03 15.89 -17.00
CA LYS A 189 -5.63 14.66 -17.53
C LYS A 189 -5.46 13.42 -16.61
N ARG A 190 -4.56 13.46 -15.62
CA ARG A 190 -4.30 12.37 -14.68
C ARG A 190 -4.76 12.67 -13.25
N ARG A 191 -5.26 13.88 -12.96
CA ARG A 191 -5.74 14.27 -11.62
C ARG A 191 -7.17 13.78 -11.43
N ILE A 192 -7.35 12.61 -10.84
CA ILE A 192 -8.67 11.98 -10.66
C ILE A 192 -8.89 11.55 -9.21
N TYR A 193 -7.82 11.29 -8.47
CA TYR A 193 -7.93 10.67 -7.16
C TYR A 193 -8.51 11.62 -6.13
N ASN A 194 -8.06 12.87 -6.04
CA ASN A 194 -8.59 13.84 -5.07
C ASN A 194 -10.07 14.14 -5.31
N TYR A 195 -10.48 14.27 -6.57
CA TYR A 195 -11.88 14.43 -6.93
C TYR A 195 -12.72 13.23 -6.48
N THR A 196 -12.21 12.01 -6.70
CA THR A 196 -12.89 10.78 -6.28
C THR A 196 -12.99 10.67 -4.77
N TRP A 197 -11.92 10.98 -4.03
CA TRP A 197 -11.92 11.02 -2.56
C TRP A 197 -12.99 11.95 -2.01
N TYR A 198 -13.04 13.18 -2.52
CA TYR A 198 -14.04 14.16 -2.10
C TYR A 198 -15.46 13.67 -2.40
N LYS A 199 -15.69 13.12 -3.60
CA LYS A 199 -17.00 12.60 -4.00
C LYS A 199 -17.46 11.46 -3.08
N THR A 200 -16.57 10.51 -2.78
CA THR A 200 -16.86 9.37 -1.91
C THR A 200 -17.19 9.81 -0.49
N ILE A 201 -16.37 10.69 0.10
CA ILE A 201 -16.60 11.21 1.46
C ILE A 201 -17.90 12.02 1.51
N LYS A 202 -18.15 12.88 0.51
CA LYS A 202 -19.38 13.66 0.42
C LYS A 202 -20.61 12.76 0.38
N ILE A 203 -20.60 11.72 -0.45
CA ILE A 203 -21.74 10.80 -0.58
C ILE A 203 -21.92 9.99 0.71
N SER A 204 -20.84 9.47 1.31
CA SER A 204 -20.96 8.66 2.54
C SER A 204 -21.55 9.47 3.69
N VAL A 205 -21.06 10.70 3.92
CA VAL A 205 -21.58 11.60 4.94
C VAL A 205 -23.05 11.92 4.69
N LEU A 206 -23.40 12.25 3.44
CA LEU A 206 -24.77 12.59 3.07
C LEU A 206 -25.72 11.41 3.32
N VAL A 207 -25.33 10.20 2.90
CA VAL A 207 -26.11 8.98 3.13
C VAL A 207 -26.25 8.69 4.62
N THR A 208 -25.19 8.80 5.42
CA THR A 208 -25.25 8.61 6.87
C THR A 208 -26.25 9.58 7.52
N LEU A 209 -26.23 10.86 7.13
CA LEU A 209 -27.17 11.85 7.63
C LEU A 209 -28.61 11.51 7.25
N PHE A 210 -28.87 11.14 6.00
CA PHE A 210 -30.22 10.73 5.57
C PHE A 210 -30.68 9.45 6.28
N CYS A 211 -29.81 8.47 6.49
CA CYS A 211 -30.13 7.27 7.26
C CYS A 211 -30.50 7.59 8.71
N LEU A 212 -29.83 8.56 9.34
CA LEU A 212 -30.19 8.98 10.69
C LEU A 212 -31.51 9.74 10.71
N ILE A 213 -31.69 10.71 9.80
CA ILE A 213 -32.91 11.53 9.73
C ILE A 213 -34.15 10.69 9.42
N LEU A 214 -34.06 9.72 8.52
CA LEU A 214 -35.18 8.87 8.12
C LEU A 214 -35.33 7.63 9.02
N GLY A 215 -34.21 7.03 9.42
CA GLY A 215 -34.19 5.80 10.20
C GLY A 215 -34.55 6.01 11.67
N TYR A 216 -34.14 7.13 12.28
CA TYR A 216 -34.43 7.40 13.70
C TYR A 216 -35.95 7.52 13.99
N PRO A 217 -36.75 8.28 13.21
CA PRO A 217 -38.20 8.33 13.39
C PRO A 217 -38.86 6.96 13.25
N ILE A 218 -38.42 6.16 12.27
CA ILE A 218 -38.94 4.80 12.05
C ILE A 218 -38.61 3.90 13.24
N ALA A 219 -37.38 3.95 13.74
CA ALA A 219 -36.96 3.17 14.91
C ALA A 219 -37.73 3.57 16.18
N HIS A 220 -37.93 4.88 16.38
CA HIS A 220 -38.73 5.39 17.51
C HIS A 220 -40.20 4.96 17.41
N LEU A 221 -40.79 5.01 16.21
CA LEU A 221 -42.15 4.54 15.97
C LEU A 221 -42.29 3.03 16.25
N LEU A 222 -41.34 2.22 15.77
CA LEU A 222 -41.32 0.78 16.02
C LEU A 222 -41.21 0.43 17.51
N ALA A 223 -40.53 1.26 18.30
CA ALA A 223 -40.35 1.08 19.74
C ALA A 223 -41.60 1.47 20.56
N THR A 224 -42.49 2.30 20.02
CA THR A 224 -43.68 2.82 20.73
C THR A 224 -44.99 2.13 20.32
N LEU A 225 -45.03 1.46 19.17
CA LEU A 225 -46.22 0.78 18.65
C LEU A 225 -46.50 -0.59 19.31
N PRO A 226 -47.78 -1.03 19.33
CA PRO A 226 -48.15 -2.38 19.77
C PRO A 226 -47.50 -3.47 18.89
N LEU A 227 -47.11 -4.58 19.51
CA LEU A 227 -46.29 -5.67 18.95
C LEU A 227 -46.73 -6.16 17.56
N LYS A 228 -48.03 -6.23 17.28
CA LYS A 228 -48.55 -6.68 15.97
C LYS A 228 -48.17 -5.75 14.82
N LEU A 229 -48.29 -4.43 15.02
CA LEU A 229 -47.95 -3.44 13.99
C LEU A 229 -46.43 -3.29 13.85
N SER A 230 -45.69 -3.34 14.97
CA SER A 230 -44.23 -3.27 14.96
C SER A 230 -43.61 -4.44 14.16
N ASN A 231 -44.09 -5.67 14.36
CA ASN A 231 -43.64 -6.84 13.60
C ASN A 231 -43.92 -6.71 12.10
N LEU A 232 -45.08 -6.17 11.70
CA LEU A 232 -45.41 -5.95 10.29
C LEU A 232 -44.49 -4.91 9.63
N LEU A 233 -44.25 -3.77 10.30
CA LEU A 233 -43.36 -2.73 9.81
C LEU A 233 -41.90 -3.21 9.71
N MET A 234 -41.45 -4.05 10.66
CA MET A 234 -40.11 -4.64 10.61
C MET A 234 -39.92 -5.55 9.38
N ILE A 235 -40.96 -6.30 8.96
CA ILE A 235 -40.92 -7.08 7.72
C ILE A 235 -40.72 -6.16 6.50
N PHE A 236 -41.44 -5.04 6.41
CA PHE A 236 -41.28 -4.09 5.30
C PHE A 236 -39.88 -3.48 5.22
N VAL A 237 -39.25 -3.21 6.36
CA VAL A 237 -37.88 -2.69 6.43
C VAL A 237 -36.85 -3.75 6.00
N LEU A 238 -37.07 -5.02 6.32
CA LEU A 238 -36.16 -6.11 5.99
C LEU A 238 -36.32 -6.61 4.55
N LEU A 239 -37.51 -6.49 3.95
CA LEU A 239 -37.79 -6.91 2.57
C LEU A 239 -36.75 -6.40 1.53
N PRO A 240 -36.37 -5.11 1.49
CA PRO A 240 -35.35 -4.62 0.56
C PRO A 240 -33.95 -5.21 0.80
N PHE A 241 -33.66 -5.69 2.01
CA PHE A 241 -32.40 -6.39 2.30
C PHE A 241 -32.35 -7.79 1.64
N TRP A 242 -33.51 -8.44 1.47
CA TRP A 242 -33.62 -9.75 0.85
C TRP A 242 -33.59 -9.68 -0.68
N THR A 243 -33.75 -8.48 -1.26
CA THR A 243 -33.62 -8.26 -2.70
C THR A 243 -32.16 -8.03 -3.11
N SER A 244 -31.71 -8.80 -4.11
CA SER A 244 -30.36 -8.70 -4.68
C SER A 244 -30.01 -7.26 -5.04
N LEU A 245 -28.78 -6.85 -4.74
CA LEU A 245 -28.27 -5.53 -5.10
C LEU A 245 -28.38 -5.27 -6.60
N LEU A 246 -28.18 -6.30 -7.45
CA LEU A 246 -28.26 -6.17 -8.90
C LEU A 246 -29.65 -5.74 -9.35
N VAL A 247 -30.69 -6.46 -8.90
CA VAL A 247 -32.09 -6.14 -9.22
C VAL A 247 -32.40 -4.71 -8.78
N ARG A 248 -32.06 -4.37 -7.53
CA ARG A 248 -32.23 -3.01 -7.03
C ARG A 248 -31.54 -1.99 -7.92
N THR A 249 -30.28 -2.18 -8.31
CA THR A 249 -29.56 -1.22 -9.16
C THR A 249 -30.11 -1.10 -10.58
N VAL A 250 -30.57 -2.21 -11.18
CA VAL A 250 -31.09 -2.21 -12.56
C VAL A 250 -32.48 -1.60 -12.63
N SER A 251 -33.32 -1.76 -11.60
CA SER A 251 -34.67 -1.18 -11.58
C SER A 251 -34.71 0.35 -11.59
N TRP A 252 -33.60 1.05 -11.34
CA TRP A 252 -33.49 2.52 -11.41
C TRP A 252 -32.82 3.04 -12.69
N ILE A 253 -32.29 2.15 -13.53
CA ILE A 253 -31.71 2.48 -14.85
C ILE A 253 -32.81 2.43 -15.90
#